data_AF-A0A646KE07-F1
#
_entry.id   AF-A0A646KE07-F1
#
_cell.length_a   1.000
_cell.length_b   1.000
_cell.length_c   1.000
_cell.angle_alpha   90.00
_cell.angle_beta   90.00
_cell.angle_gamma   90.00
#
_symmetry.space_group_name_H-M   'P 1'
#
loop_
_entity.id
_entity.type
_entity.pdbx_description
1 polymer ?
#
loop_
_entity_poly.entity_id
_entity_poly.type
_entity_poly.pdbx_seq_one_letter_code
_entity_poly.pdbx_strand_id
1 'polypeptide(L)'
;MAAVTPDGYVSQVIDGAAGLVAPDGPRRRAAPEDRFAESFSLIRDSVAWLAQSRRARSIDESLSQAYEISLEITSSLYAAGADGHAWRSWSSLASWGYALRGDVSGAVPYAVLGGSWGHLEGLQAAPHRQPLPERVVRNLTLGAEASLSGPEHGAEAPLPGPENDDDIDGAWLSLAVSIPRKDHRRTEESLQALADFWILEDEEWDVFALRGYPCFDPCVCAAAALARRDGYRPRELTHDARRFLGPGLAP
;
A
#
# COMPACT_ATOMS: atom_id res chain seq x y z
N MET A 1 -20.84 -11.65 -2.01
CA MET A 1 -19.58 -12.20 -2.56
C MET A 1 -19.35 -13.57 -1.93
N ALA A 2 -18.96 -14.57 -2.72
CA ALA A 2 -18.48 -15.82 -2.14
C ALA A 2 -17.21 -15.53 -1.30
N ALA A 3 -17.06 -16.21 -0.17
CA ALA A 3 -15.87 -16.05 0.67
C ALA A 3 -14.64 -16.56 -0.09
N VAL A 4 -13.58 -15.76 -0.16
CA VAL A 4 -12.29 -16.19 -0.71
C VAL A 4 -11.68 -17.21 0.26
N THR A 5 -11.38 -18.41 -0.22
CA THR A 5 -10.69 -19.44 0.57
C THR A 5 -9.18 -19.35 0.36
N PRO A 6 -8.34 -19.85 1.30
CA PRO A 6 -6.89 -19.91 1.09
C PRO A 6 -6.48 -20.62 -0.21
N ASP A 7 -7.09 -21.76 -0.52
CA ASP A 7 -6.78 -22.51 -1.75
C ASP A 7 -7.24 -21.79 -3.03
N GLY A 8 -8.40 -21.13 -2.96
CA GLY A 8 -8.91 -20.29 -4.04
C GLY A 8 -7.99 -19.10 -4.32
N TYR A 9 -7.51 -18.44 -3.26
CA TYR A 9 -6.53 -17.36 -3.36
C TYR A 9 -5.20 -17.81 -3.98
N VAL A 10 -4.62 -18.91 -3.50
CA VAL A 10 -3.37 -19.46 -4.04
C VAL A 10 -3.53 -19.80 -5.52
N SER A 11 -4.65 -20.43 -5.91
CA SER A 11 -4.93 -20.74 -7.32
C SER A 11 -5.07 -19.46 -8.16
N GLN A 12 -5.75 -18.44 -7.65
CA GLN A 12 -5.89 -17.15 -8.34
C GLN A 12 -4.55 -16.45 -8.57
N VAL A 13 -3.62 -16.51 -7.62
CA VAL A 13 -2.26 -15.96 -7.79
C VAL A 13 -1.49 -16.72 -8.87
N ILE A 14 -1.53 -18.05 -8.86
CA ILE A 14 -0.87 -18.90 -9.87
C ILE A 14 -1.41 -18.60 -11.26
N ASP A 15 -2.74 -18.64 -11.42
CA ASP A 15 -3.39 -18.46 -12.71
C ASP A 15 -3.23 -17.03 -13.22
N GLY A 16 -3.34 -16.04 -12.34
CA GLY A 16 -3.16 -14.63 -12.68
C GLY A 16 -1.74 -14.31 -13.13
N ALA A 17 -0.73 -14.96 -12.56
CA ALA A 17 0.67 -14.71 -12.91
C ALA A 17 1.12 -15.41 -14.20
N ALA A 18 0.36 -16.40 -14.70
CA ALA A 18 0.70 -17.13 -15.94
C ALA A 18 0.78 -16.22 -17.17
N GLY A 19 0.05 -15.10 -17.18
CA GLY A 19 0.06 -14.10 -18.25
C GLY A 19 0.90 -12.86 -17.95
N LEU A 20 1.68 -12.85 -16.88
CA LEU A 20 2.41 -11.65 -16.44
C LEU A 20 3.56 -11.33 -17.41
N VAL A 21 3.49 -10.13 -17.99
CA VAL A 21 4.52 -9.56 -18.86
C VAL A 21 4.94 -8.20 -18.31
N ALA A 22 6.21 -7.87 -18.51
CA ALA A 22 6.70 -6.53 -18.22
C ALA A 22 5.93 -5.54 -19.11
N PRO A 23 5.38 -4.44 -18.56
CA PRO A 23 4.71 -3.43 -19.36
C PRO A 23 5.74 -2.73 -20.27
N ASP A 24 5.32 -2.41 -21.49
CA ASP A 24 6.05 -1.49 -22.34
C ASP A 24 5.78 -0.04 -21.91
N GLY A 25 6.79 0.83 -22.02
CA GLY A 25 6.62 2.26 -21.82
C GLY A 25 7.50 2.89 -20.73
N PRO A 26 7.17 4.12 -20.31
CA PRO A 26 7.98 4.85 -19.34
C PRO A 26 7.87 4.22 -17.94
N ARG A 27 9.02 3.92 -17.36
CA ARG A 27 9.15 3.36 -16.01
C ARG A 27 8.88 4.44 -14.95
N ARG A 28 8.33 4.07 -13.80
CA ARG A 28 8.12 4.98 -12.65
C ARG A 28 9.35 5.06 -11.74
N ARG A 29 10.10 3.95 -11.66
CA ARG A 29 11.34 3.82 -10.89
C ARG A 29 12.53 3.64 -11.83
N ALA A 30 13.67 4.22 -11.46
CA ALA A 30 14.92 4.08 -12.18
C ALA A 30 15.47 2.65 -11.99
N ALA A 31 15.92 2.03 -13.06
CA ALA A 31 16.59 0.73 -12.99
C ALA A 31 17.44 0.53 -14.26
N PRO A 32 18.54 -0.25 -14.18
CA PRO A 32 19.17 -0.80 -15.37
C PRO A 32 18.17 -1.50 -16.29
N GLU A 33 18.48 -1.56 -17.60
CA GLU A 33 17.52 -1.99 -18.62
C GLU A 33 16.96 -3.41 -18.38
N ASP A 34 17.80 -4.32 -17.88
CA ASP A 34 17.52 -5.73 -17.66
C ASP A 34 16.82 -6.04 -16.33
N ARG A 35 16.91 -5.19 -15.31
CA ARG A 35 16.40 -5.47 -13.96
C ARG A 35 14.91 -5.81 -13.91
N PHE A 36 14.08 -5.12 -14.70
CA PHE A 36 12.66 -5.45 -14.73
C PHE A 36 12.45 -6.84 -15.36
N ALA A 37 13.10 -7.13 -16.49
CA ALA A 37 13.00 -8.44 -17.13
C ALA A 37 13.47 -9.57 -16.20
N GLU A 38 14.54 -9.33 -15.43
CA GLU A 38 15.02 -10.23 -14.39
C GLU A 38 13.95 -10.45 -13.29
N SER A 39 13.37 -9.37 -12.75
CA SER A 39 12.31 -9.45 -11.73
C SER A 39 11.10 -10.28 -12.21
N PHE A 40 10.60 -10.01 -13.42
CA PHE A 40 9.49 -10.78 -13.98
C PHE A 40 9.87 -12.25 -14.24
N SER A 41 11.14 -12.55 -14.55
CA SER A 41 11.60 -13.94 -14.64
C SER A 41 11.57 -14.62 -13.27
N LEU A 42 12.11 -13.97 -12.24
CA LEU A 42 12.13 -14.50 -10.86
C LEU A 42 10.71 -14.73 -10.31
N ILE A 43 9.78 -13.83 -10.60
CA ILE A 43 8.36 -14.00 -10.24
C ILE A 43 7.78 -15.25 -10.92
N ARG A 44 8.03 -15.44 -12.22
CA ARG A 44 7.55 -16.63 -12.95
C ARG A 44 8.14 -17.92 -12.38
N ASP A 45 9.41 -17.92 -12.02
CA ASP A 45 10.06 -19.08 -11.39
C ASP A 45 9.43 -19.38 -10.02
N SER A 46 9.17 -18.35 -9.20
CA SER A 46 8.49 -18.46 -7.91
C SER A 46 7.06 -19.01 -8.05
N VAL A 47 6.33 -18.56 -9.06
CA VAL A 47 4.96 -19.03 -9.36
C VAL A 47 4.98 -20.48 -9.84
N ALA A 48 5.90 -20.84 -10.76
CA ALA A 48 6.04 -22.20 -11.25
C ALA A 48 6.37 -23.16 -10.11
N TRP A 49 7.28 -22.75 -9.21
CA TRP A 49 7.63 -23.52 -8.03
C TRP A 49 6.45 -23.68 -7.06
N LEU A 50 5.68 -22.60 -6.80
CA LEU A 50 4.48 -22.66 -5.98
C LEU A 50 3.45 -23.63 -6.58
N ALA A 51 3.19 -23.55 -7.89
CA ALA A 51 2.25 -24.43 -8.57
C ALA A 51 2.63 -25.91 -8.48
N GLN A 52 3.93 -26.23 -8.57
CA GLN A 52 4.44 -27.60 -8.45
C GLN A 52 4.39 -28.11 -7.00
N SER A 53 4.75 -27.27 -6.04
CA SER A 53 4.93 -27.68 -4.65
C SER A 53 3.66 -27.64 -3.80
N ARG A 54 2.59 -26.94 -4.23
CA ARG A 54 1.36 -26.74 -3.43
C ARG A 54 0.68 -28.03 -2.93
N ARG A 55 0.87 -29.16 -3.61
CA ARG A 55 0.31 -30.47 -3.19
C ARG A 55 1.11 -31.15 -2.08
N ALA A 56 2.39 -30.79 -1.94
CA ALA A 56 3.31 -31.38 -0.97
C ALA A 56 3.54 -30.48 0.26
N ARG A 57 3.03 -29.24 0.24
CA ARG A 57 3.20 -28.23 1.28
C ARG A 57 1.92 -28.01 2.07
N SER A 58 2.05 -27.41 3.25
CA SER A 58 0.86 -26.97 3.97
C SER A 58 0.17 -25.83 3.22
N ILE A 59 -1.12 -25.64 3.49
CA ILE A 59 -1.85 -24.51 2.92
C ILE A 59 -1.27 -23.17 3.42
N ASP A 60 -0.77 -23.12 4.66
CA ASP A 60 -0.20 -21.90 5.25
C ASP A 60 1.13 -21.48 4.58
N GLU A 61 1.98 -22.45 4.22
CA GLU A 61 3.21 -22.21 3.46
C GLU A 61 2.88 -21.71 2.05
N SER A 62 1.89 -22.34 1.40
CA SER A 62 1.45 -21.97 0.05
C SER A 62 0.81 -20.58 0.05
N LEU A 63 0.01 -20.27 1.07
CA LEU A 63 -0.60 -18.96 1.29
C LEU A 63 0.45 -17.88 1.50
N SER A 64 1.45 -18.15 2.35
CA SER A 64 2.55 -17.21 2.61
C SER A 64 3.33 -16.91 1.33
N GLN A 65 3.67 -17.93 0.54
CA GLN A 65 4.36 -17.72 -0.74
C GLN A 65 3.51 -16.95 -1.75
N ALA A 66 2.22 -17.27 -1.90
CA ALA A 66 1.32 -16.59 -2.81
C ALA A 66 1.12 -15.10 -2.45
N TYR A 67 1.12 -14.81 -1.15
CA TYR A 67 1.11 -13.45 -0.61
C TYR A 67 2.37 -12.66 -1.01
N GLU A 68 3.56 -13.21 -0.78
CA GLU A 68 4.83 -12.57 -1.15
C GLU A 68 4.88 -12.29 -2.66
N ILE A 69 4.47 -13.26 -3.47
CA ILE A 69 4.37 -13.11 -4.93
C ILE A 69 3.40 -11.98 -5.30
N SER A 70 2.26 -11.86 -4.63
CA SER A 70 1.29 -10.78 -4.91
C SER A 70 1.86 -9.40 -4.62
N LEU A 71 2.63 -9.26 -3.54
CA LEU A 71 3.33 -8.01 -3.22
C LEU A 71 4.42 -7.69 -4.25
N GLU A 72 5.24 -8.67 -4.59
CA GLU A 72 6.32 -8.53 -5.57
C GLU A 72 5.77 -8.12 -6.94
N ILE A 73 4.66 -8.74 -7.39
CA ILE A 73 4.00 -8.39 -8.65
C ILE A 73 3.43 -6.96 -8.58
N THR A 74 2.75 -6.60 -7.48
CA THR A 74 2.20 -5.25 -7.28
C THR A 74 3.31 -4.21 -7.41
N SER A 75 4.42 -4.42 -6.71
CA SER A 75 5.59 -3.55 -6.71
C SER A 75 6.23 -3.47 -8.10
N SER A 76 6.49 -4.61 -8.73
CA SER A 76 7.16 -4.70 -10.03
C SER A 76 6.35 -4.04 -11.15
N LEU A 77 5.04 -4.29 -11.20
CA LEU A 77 4.15 -3.67 -12.18
C LEU A 77 4.07 -2.16 -11.98
N TYR A 78 3.93 -1.69 -10.74
CA TYR A 78 3.92 -0.26 -10.46
C TYR A 78 5.24 0.39 -10.92
N ALA A 79 6.37 -0.13 -10.46
CA ALA A 79 7.70 0.40 -10.78
C ALA A 79 7.99 0.39 -12.28
N ALA A 80 7.57 -0.66 -12.99
CA ALA A 80 7.75 -0.80 -14.44
C ALA A 80 6.86 0.12 -15.28
N GLY A 81 5.91 0.84 -14.68
CA GLY A 81 5.03 1.75 -15.42
C GLY A 81 3.73 1.14 -15.92
N ALA A 82 3.31 -0.02 -15.40
CA ALA A 82 2.05 -0.64 -15.79
C ALA A 82 0.84 0.27 -15.56
N ASP A 83 -0.23 0.07 -16.34
CA ASP A 83 -1.50 0.76 -16.14
C ASP A 83 -2.03 0.63 -14.71
N GLY A 84 -2.77 1.65 -14.26
CA GLY A 84 -3.39 1.70 -12.94
C GLY A 84 -4.20 0.46 -12.60
N HIS A 85 -5.00 -0.05 -13.54
CA HIS A 85 -5.83 -1.23 -13.33
C HIS A 85 -4.97 -2.48 -13.06
N ALA A 86 -3.86 -2.64 -13.80
CA ALA A 86 -3.03 -3.84 -13.74
C ALA A 86 -2.38 -4.01 -12.36
N TRP A 87 -1.67 -3.01 -11.83
CA TRP A 87 -1.01 -3.18 -10.53
C TRP A 87 -2.00 -3.11 -9.35
N ARG A 88 -3.13 -2.40 -9.49
CA ARG A 88 -4.15 -2.31 -8.43
C ARG A 88 -4.93 -3.61 -8.22
N SER A 89 -5.16 -4.41 -9.27
CA SER A 89 -5.73 -5.75 -9.08
C SER A 89 -4.82 -6.64 -8.24
N TRP A 90 -3.51 -6.53 -8.44
CA TRP A 90 -2.52 -7.25 -7.63
C TRP A 90 -2.41 -6.69 -6.21
N SER A 91 -2.51 -5.37 -6.03
CA SER A 91 -2.63 -4.76 -4.70
C SER A 91 -3.85 -5.31 -3.94
N SER A 92 -4.98 -5.45 -4.63
CA SER A 92 -6.18 -6.07 -4.05
C SER A 92 -5.94 -7.53 -3.65
N LEU A 93 -5.21 -8.30 -4.45
CA LEU A 93 -4.81 -9.67 -4.10
C LEU A 93 -3.85 -9.72 -2.91
N ALA A 94 -2.89 -8.80 -2.83
CA ALA A 94 -2.00 -8.68 -1.67
C ALA A 94 -2.80 -8.43 -0.38
N SER A 95 -3.83 -7.56 -0.44
CA SER A 95 -4.76 -7.35 0.68
C SER A 95 -5.47 -8.63 1.13
N TRP A 96 -5.98 -9.43 0.17
CA TRP A 96 -6.57 -10.73 0.51
C TRP A 96 -5.57 -11.68 1.14
N GLY A 97 -4.33 -11.70 0.66
CA GLY A 97 -3.23 -12.48 1.25
C GLY A 97 -2.98 -12.11 2.71
N TYR A 98 -2.88 -10.81 3.02
CA TYR A 98 -2.80 -10.31 4.38
C TYR A 98 -3.99 -10.75 5.25
N ALA A 99 -5.22 -10.53 4.76
CA ALA A 99 -6.44 -10.85 5.48
C ALA A 99 -6.57 -12.35 5.79
N LEU A 100 -6.24 -13.23 4.84
CA LEU A 100 -6.28 -14.69 5.01
C LEU A 100 -5.24 -15.18 6.01
N ARG A 101 -4.15 -14.43 6.21
CA ARG A 101 -3.13 -14.70 7.24
C ARG A 101 -3.48 -14.09 8.59
N GLY A 102 -4.64 -13.43 8.72
CA GLY A 102 -5.09 -12.77 9.95
C GLY A 102 -4.46 -11.39 10.18
N ASP A 103 -3.73 -10.84 9.22
CA ASP A 103 -3.11 -9.52 9.32
C ASP A 103 -4.01 -8.45 8.66
N VAL A 104 -5.00 -7.98 9.42
CA VAL A 104 -5.91 -6.94 8.96
C VAL A 104 -5.22 -5.58 8.83
N SER A 105 -4.21 -5.32 9.66
CA SER A 105 -3.37 -4.12 9.61
C SER A 105 -2.74 -3.95 8.23
N GLY A 106 -2.02 -4.97 7.77
CA GLY A 106 -1.38 -4.97 6.46
C GLY A 106 -2.37 -5.02 5.31
N ALA A 107 -3.54 -5.63 5.49
CA ALA A 107 -4.55 -5.72 4.42
C ALA A 107 -5.08 -4.34 4.00
N VAL A 108 -5.39 -3.46 4.95
CA VAL A 108 -6.10 -2.20 4.70
C VAL A 108 -5.40 -1.30 3.66
N PRO A 109 -4.09 -0.95 3.80
CA PRO A 109 -3.42 -0.10 2.82
C PRO A 109 -3.48 -0.65 1.39
N TYR A 110 -3.28 -1.96 1.22
CA TYR A 110 -3.32 -2.60 -0.10
C TYR A 110 -4.72 -2.70 -0.68
N ALA A 111 -5.75 -2.85 0.16
CA ALA A 111 -7.14 -2.79 -0.29
C ALA A 111 -7.51 -1.38 -0.78
N VAL A 112 -7.07 -0.35 -0.05
CA VAL A 112 -7.25 1.06 -0.40
C VAL A 112 -6.57 1.36 -1.74
N LEU A 113 -5.29 1.00 -1.87
CA LEU A 113 -4.53 1.18 -3.11
C LEU A 113 -5.14 0.41 -4.28
N GLY A 114 -5.63 -0.80 -4.02
CA GLY A 114 -6.33 -1.63 -5.00
C GLY A 114 -7.74 -1.14 -5.37
N GLY A 115 -8.31 -0.19 -4.62
CA GLY A 115 -9.69 0.26 -4.80
C GLY A 115 -10.75 -0.78 -4.45
N SER A 116 -10.40 -1.78 -3.64
CA SER A 116 -11.27 -2.90 -3.26
C SER A 116 -12.17 -2.56 -2.06
N TRP A 117 -13.05 -1.56 -2.23
CA TRP A 117 -13.87 -1.01 -1.14
C TRP A 117 -14.84 -2.03 -0.50
N GLY A 118 -15.44 -2.91 -1.29
CA GLY A 118 -16.31 -3.96 -0.75
C GLY A 118 -15.56 -5.01 0.09
N HIS A 119 -14.26 -5.20 -0.15
CA HIS A 119 -13.41 -6.06 0.69
C HIS A 119 -13.11 -5.39 2.04
N LEU A 120 -12.85 -4.08 2.04
CA LEU A 120 -12.58 -3.28 3.24
C LEU A 120 -13.73 -3.34 4.26
N GLU A 121 -14.98 -3.37 3.81
CA GLU A 121 -16.15 -3.50 4.69
C GLU A 121 -16.15 -4.79 5.50
N GLY A 122 -15.50 -5.85 5.01
CA GLY A 122 -15.36 -7.14 5.70
C GLY A 122 -14.17 -7.21 6.68
N LEU A 123 -13.25 -6.25 6.65
CA LEU A 123 -12.03 -6.21 7.47
C LEU A 123 -12.27 -5.51 8.84
N GLN A 124 -13.34 -5.87 9.54
CA GLN A 124 -13.83 -5.08 10.68
C GLN A 124 -13.03 -5.26 11.98
N ALA A 125 -12.32 -6.37 12.16
CA ALA A 125 -11.59 -6.66 13.39
C ALA A 125 -10.10 -6.29 13.26
N ALA A 126 -9.66 -5.25 13.98
CA ALA A 126 -8.25 -4.96 14.16
C ALA A 126 -7.86 -5.11 15.64
N PRO A 127 -6.62 -5.55 15.95
CA PRO A 127 -6.12 -5.57 17.31
C PRO A 127 -6.04 -4.14 17.90
N HIS A 128 -6.18 -4.02 19.22
CA HIS A 128 -6.18 -2.73 19.93
C HIS A 128 -4.87 -1.94 19.88
N ARG A 129 -3.76 -2.55 19.43
CA ARG A 129 -2.43 -1.91 19.35
C ARG A 129 -1.89 -2.03 17.94
N GLN A 130 -1.96 -0.93 17.20
CA GLN A 130 -1.42 -0.78 15.84
C GLN A 130 -0.52 0.46 15.81
N PRO A 131 0.54 0.50 14.99
CA PRO A 131 1.28 1.71 14.67
C PRO A 131 0.35 2.85 14.21
N LEU A 132 0.74 4.10 14.49
CA LEU A 132 -0.07 5.28 14.15
C LEU A 132 -0.48 5.35 12.66
N PRO A 133 0.42 5.10 11.67
CA PRO A 133 0.06 5.12 10.24
C PRO A 133 -1.11 4.19 9.91
N GLU A 134 -1.04 2.95 10.38
CA GLU A 134 -2.07 1.93 10.15
C GLU A 134 -3.40 2.33 10.80
N ARG A 135 -3.36 2.86 12.02
CA ARG A 135 -4.55 3.36 12.73
C ARG A 135 -5.23 4.48 11.96
N VAL A 136 -4.46 5.45 11.45
CA VAL A 136 -4.99 6.59 10.69
C VAL A 136 -5.62 6.10 9.38
N VAL A 137 -4.90 5.31 8.58
CA VAL A 137 -5.41 4.78 7.31
C VAL A 137 -6.67 3.94 7.53
N ARG A 138 -6.69 3.08 8.55
CA ARG A 138 -7.87 2.30 8.92
C ARG A 138 -9.05 3.17 9.33
N ASN A 139 -8.86 4.13 10.22
CA ASN A 139 -9.95 4.99 10.69
C ASN A 139 -10.55 5.83 9.55
N LEU A 140 -9.68 6.39 8.70
CA LEU A 140 -10.10 7.10 7.48
C LEU A 140 -10.90 6.18 6.54
N THR A 141 -10.46 4.93 6.37
CA THR A 141 -11.15 3.96 5.53
C THR A 141 -12.55 3.61 6.04
N LEU A 142 -12.70 3.47 7.37
CA LEU A 142 -13.97 3.13 8.01
C LEU A 142 -14.90 4.34 8.20
N GLY A 143 -14.46 5.55 7.85
CA GLY A 143 -15.22 6.77 8.10
C GLY A 143 -15.49 7.03 9.58
N ALA A 144 -14.68 6.43 10.47
CA ALA A 144 -14.79 6.67 11.89
C ALA A 144 -14.21 8.05 12.17
N GLU A 145 -15.04 8.99 12.65
CA GLU A 145 -14.54 10.23 13.25
C GLU A 145 -13.54 9.83 14.32
N ALA A 146 -12.29 10.23 14.12
CA ALA A 146 -11.11 9.79 14.84
C ALA A 146 -11.33 9.77 16.36
N SER A 147 -11.80 8.64 16.90
CA SER A 147 -11.58 8.26 18.29
C SER A 147 -10.11 7.79 18.38
N LEU A 148 -9.20 8.72 18.12
CA LEU A 148 -7.77 8.57 18.42
C LEU A 148 -7.51 8.80 19.92
N SER A 149 -8.55 9.13 20.69
CA SER A 149 -8.61 9.18 22.15
C SER A 149 -8.53 7.78 22.78
N GLY A 150 -7.39 7.11 22.63
CA GLY A 150 -7.03 5.98 23.49
C GLY A 150 -6.53 6.49 24.85
N PRO A 151 -6.70 5.72 25.94
CA PRO A 151 -6.29 6.11 27.30
C PRO A 151 -4.77 6.33 27.48
N GLU A 152 -3.98 6.12 26.43
CA GLU A 152 -2.53 6.37 26.42
C GLU A 152 -2.16 7.75 25.84
N HIS A 153 -3.13 8.54 25.33
CA HIS A 153 -2.92 9.93 24.89
C HIS A 153 -3.80 10.85 25.74
N GLY A 154 -3.37 11.05 26.98
CA GLY A 154 -4.00 11.99 27.90
C GLY A 154 -3.93 13.41 27.36
N ALA A 155 -5.07 14.10 27.45
CA ALA A 155 -5.27 15.52 27.16
C ALA A 155 -5.06 15.93 25.69
N GLU A 156 -5.82 16.95 25.30
CA GLU A 156 -5.70 17.67 24.03
C GLU A 156 -4.23 18.02 23.76
N ALA A 157 -3.54 17.19 22.97
CA ALA A 157 -2.22 17.53 22.46
C ALA A 157 -2.41 18.75 21.53
N PRO A 158 -1.74 19.88 21.78
CA PRO A 158 -1.73 20.99 20.84
C PRO A 158 -1.24 20.47 19.49
N LEU A 159 -1.83 20.97 18.39
CA LEU A 159 -1.29 20.73 17.06
C LEU A 159 0.20 21.10 17.08
N PRO A 160 1.13 20.18 16.73
CA PRO A 160 2.54 20.46 16.83
C PRO A 160 2.91 21.59 15.85
N GLY A 161 3.77 22.49 16.33
CA GLY A 161 4.47 23.46 15.50
C GLY A 161 5.67 22.82 14.80
N PRO A 162 6.29 23.51 13.84
CA PRO A 162 7.13 22.90 12.80
C PRO A 162 8.59 22.55 13.21
N GLU A 163 8.88 22.22 14.48
CA GLU A 163 10.30 22.11 14.94
C GLU A 163 10.67 20.88 15.80
N ASN A 164 9.88 19.81 15.88
CA ASN A 164 10.26 18.60 16.62
C ASN A 164 10.21 17.34 15.73
N ASP A 165 10.98 16.30 16.08
CA ASP A 165 10.80 14.92 15.58
C ASP A 165 9.34 14.39 15.76
N ASP A 166 8.48 15.14 16.49
CA ASP A 166 7.02 15.07 16.55
C ASP A 166 6.31 15.41 15.20
N ASP A 167 7.03 15.81 14.15
CA ASP A 167 6.43 16.33 12.90
C ASP A 167 5.74 15.23 12.07
N ILE A 168 6.26 14.00 12.09
CA ILE A 168 5.69 12.88 11.31
C ILE A 168 4.41 12.33 11.94
N ASP A 169 4.41 12.13 13.26
CA ASP A 169 3.19 11.78 13.99
C ASP A 169 2.17 12.93 13.90
N GLY A 170 2.63 14.17 13.96
CA GLY A 170 1.84 15.37 13.71
C GLY A 170 1.18 15.37 12.33
N ALA A 171 1.91 15.02 11.28
CA ALA A 171 1.39 14.90 9.92
C ALA A 171 0.33 13.78 9.81
N TRP A 172 0.55 12.62 10.44
CA TRP A 172 -0.45 11.55 10.48
C TRP A 172 -1.74 11.97 11.20
N LEU A 173 -1.63 12.57 12.39
CA LEU A 173 -2.77 13.08 13.14
C LEU A 173 -3.49 14.20 12.37
N SER A 174 -2.76 15.04 11.65
CA SER A 174 -3.29 16.08 10.78
C SER A 174 -4.09 15.50 9.60
N LEU A 175 -3.63 14.40 8.96
CA LEU A 175 -4.39 13.70 7.92
C LEU A 175 -5.70 13.10 8.44
N ALA A 176 -5.68 12.53 9.64
CA ALA A 176 -6.87 11.95 10.27
C ALA A 176 -8.01 12.97 10.43
N VAL A 177 -7.69 14.26 10.54
CA VAL A 177 -8.66 15.35 10.71
C VAL A 177 -8.93 16.09 9.40
N SER A 178 -7.90 16.38 8.61
CA SER A 178 -8.00 17.22 7.41
C SER A 178 -8.74 16.53 6.26
N ILE A 179 -8.54 15.22 6.07
CA ILE A 179 -9.18 14.47 4.98
C ILE A 179 -10.71 14.45 5.14
N PRO A 180 -11.30 14.02 6.29
CA PRO A 180 -12.76 14.02 6.44
C PRO A 180 -13.39 15.42 6.36
N ARG A 181 -12.65 16.44 6.79
CA ARG A 181 -13.07 17.85 6.72
C ARG A 181 -12.88 18.48 5.34
N LYS A 182 -12.26 17.76 4.39
CA LYS A 182 -11.90 18.27 3.06
C LYS A 182 -11.04 19.54 3.12
N ASP A 183 -10.20 19.65 4.15
CA ASP A 183 -9.21 20.72 4.27
C ASP A 183 -8.00 20.39 3.37
N HIS A 184 -8.18 20.61 2.07
CA HIS A 184 -7.21 20.20 1.05
C HIS A 184 -5.83 20.83 1.21
N ARG A 185 -5.74 22.05 1.74
CA ARG A 185 -4.45 22.70 1.99
C ARG A 185 -3.68 21.94 3.07
N ARG A 186 -4.34 21.68 4.21
CA ARG A 186 -3.72 20.95 5.32
C ARG A 186 -3.42 19.49 4.97
N THR A 187 -4.29 18.85 4.20
CA THR A 187 -4.02 17.51 3.66
C THR A 187 -2.77 17.51 2.79
N GLU A 188 -2.59 18.51 1.92
CA GLU A 188 -1.40 18.62 1.08
C GLU A 188 -0.12 18.84 1.88
N GLU A 189 -0.15 19.77 2.85
CA GLU A 189 0.98 20.05 3.75
C GLU A 189 1.41 18.77 4.50
N SER A 190 0.45 17.99 5.02
CA SER A 190 0.77 16.74 5.72
C SER A 190 1.24 15.62 4.79
N LEU A 191 0.69 15.50 3.58
CA LEU A 191 1.19 14.55 2.59
C LEU A 191 2.60 14.91 2.10
N GLN A 192 2.90 16.20 1.96
CA GLN A 192 4.25 16.69 1.63
C GLN A 192 5.24 16.31 2.72
N ALA A 193 4.94 16.61 3.99
CA ALA A 193 5.81 16.27 5.12
C ALA A 193 6.10 14.77 5.23
N LEU A 194 5.08 13.93 5.07
CA LEU A 194 5.27 12.47 5.07
C LEU A 194 6.12 11.99 3.88
N ALA A 195 5.89 12.54 2.69
CA ALA A 195 6.68 12.17 1.53
C ALA A 195 8.14 12.60 1.68
N ASP A 196 8.40 13.82 2.14
CA ASP A 196 9.76 14.34 2.32
C ASP A 196 10.56 13.52 3.34
N PHE A 197 9.91 13.09 4.43
CA PHE A 197 10.53 12.21 5.42
C PHE A 197 10.95 10.88 4.82
N TRP A 198 10.04 10.17 4.15
CA TRP A 198 10.38 8.85 3.59
C TRP A 198 11.34 8.92 2.40
N ILE A 199 11.31 10.01 1.63
CA ILE A 199 12.30 10.29 0.60
C ILE A 199 13.70 10.49 1.21
N LEU A 200 13.77 11.12 2.39
CA LEU A 200 15.03 11.34 3.09
C LEU A 200 15.56 10.06 3.75
N GLU A 201 14.68 9.24 4.33
CA GLU A 201 15.04 7.98 5.00
C GLU A 201 15.45 6.86 4.04
N ASP A 202 14.97 6.89 2.80
CA ASP A 202 15.27 5.90 1.77
C ASP A 202 16.01 6.55 0.60
N GLU A 203 17.35 6.56 0.64
CA GLU A 203 18.20 7.12 -0.43
C GLU A 203 17.95 6.47 -1.81
N GLU A 204 17.36 5.27 -1.84
CA GLU A 204 17.05 4.52 -3.06
C GLU A 204 15.55 4.53 -3.40
N TRP A 205 14.74 5.42 -2.79
CA TRP A 205 13.28 5.44 -2.94
C TRP A 205 12.81 5.53 -4.39
N ASP A 206 13.58 6.15 -5.28
CA ASP A 206 13.27 6.33 -6.70
C ASP A 206 13.88 5.27 -7.62
N VAL A 207 14.64 4.33 -7.05
CA VAL A 207 15.30 3.22 -7.72
C VAL A 207 14.49 1.93 -7.52
N PHE A 208 14.54 1.05 -8.50
CA PHE A 208 13.96 -0.29 -8.41
C PHE A 208 15.02 -1.30 -7.96
N ALA A 209 14.82 -1.88 -6.78
CA ALA A 209 15.61 -2.99 -6.26
C ALA A 209 14.92 -4.34 -6.53
N LEU A 210 15.69 -5.32 -7.01
CA LEU A 210 15.19 -6.69 -7.16
C LEU A 210 14.79 -7.27 -5.81
N ARG A 211 13.58 -7.82 -5.73
CA ARG A 211 12.99 -8.35 -4.50
C ARG A 211 12.89 -7.33 -3.35
N GLY A 212 13.17 -6.05 -3.61
CA GLY A 212 12.92 -4.94 -2.70
C GLY A 212 11.47 -4.48 -2.86
N TYR A 213 10.52 -5.23 -2.31
CA TYR A 213 9.10 -4.89 -2.33
C TYR A 213 8.56 -4.67 -0.91
N PRO A 214 7.59 -3.76 -0.73
CA PRO A 214 7.04 -2.85 -1.75
C PRO A 214 8.03 -1.73 -2.14
N CYS A 215 7.97 -1.24 -3.39
CA CYS A 215 8.78 -0.10 -3.86
C CYS A 215 8.18 1.28 -3.49
N PHE A 216 7.32 1.30 -2.47
CA PHE A 216 6.64 2.48 -1.95
C PHE A 216 6.14 2.19 -0.53
N ASP A 217 6.00 3.22 0.31
CA ASP A 217 5.34 3.07 1.61
C ASP A 217 3.82 2.88 1.42
N PRO A 218 3.25 1.73 1.81
CA PRO A 218 1.85 1.44 1.53
C PRO A 218 0.89 2.32 2.32
N CYS A 219 1.24 2.72 3.56
CA CYS A 219 0.36 3.53 4.39
C CYS A 219 0.27 4.96 3.87
N VAL A 220 1.42 5.60 3.58
CA VAL A 220 1.47 6.97 3.07
C VAL A 220 0.74 7.07 1.72
N CYS A 221 0.99 6.09 0.84
CA CYS A 221 0.30 6.04 -0.44
C CYS A 221 -1.21 5.75 -0.28
N ALA A 222 -1.62 4.91 0.66
CA ALA A 222 -3.04 4.67 0.94
C ALA A 222 -3.74 5.94 1.48
N ALA A 223 -3.07 6.72 2.34
CA ALA A 223 -3.60 8.00 2.81
C ALA A 223 -3.83 8.99 1.66
N ALA A 224 -2.89 9.07 0.71
CA ALA A 224 -3.06 9.87 -0.51
C ALA A 224 -4.24 9.39 -1.37
N ALA A 225 -4.44 8.07 -1.49
CA ALA A 225 -5.59 7.51 -2.20
C ALA A 225 -6.93 7.87 -1.53
N LEU A 226 -6.99 7.81 -0.20
CA LEU A 226 -8.17 8.21 0.59
C LEU A 226 -8.46 9.71 0.43
N ALA A 227 -7.44 10.56 0.55
CA ALA A 227 -7.58 11.99 0.29
C ALA A 227 -8.16 12.26 -1.11
N ARG A 228 -7.59 11.62 -2.14
CA ARG A 228 -8.03 11.77 -3.54
C ARG A 228 -9.48 11.36 -3.73
N ARG A 229 -9.89 10.24 -3.11
CA ARG A 229 -11.28 9.75 -3.10
C ARG A 229 -12.23 10.80 -2.53
N ASP A 230 -11.81 11.53 -1.49
CA ASP A 230 -12.59 12.59 -0.86
C ASP A 230 -12.51 13.96 -1.56
N GLY A 231 -11.90 14.00 -2.75
CA GLY A 231 -11.90 15.16 -3.64
C GLY A 231 -10.60 15.96 -3.63
N TYR A 232 -9.61 15.58 -2.83
CA TYR A 232 -8.28 16.22 -2.86
C TYR A 232 -7.65 16.13 -4.25
N ARG A 233 -7.06 17.23 -4.71
CA ARG A 233 -6.31 17.33 -5.97
C ARG A 233 -5.01 18.09 -5.70
N PRO A 234 -3.84 17.47 -5.92
CA PRO A 234 -2.57 18.10 -5.63
C PRO A 234 -2.36 19.41 -6.38
N ARG A 235 -1.83 20.45 -5.73
CA ARG A 235 -1.50 21.74 -6.36
C ARG A 235 -0.03 22.13 -6.20
N GLU A 236 0.47 22.05 -4.98
CA GLU A 236 1.74 22.61 -4.51
C GLU A 236 2.74 21.53 -4.11
N LEU A 237 2.37 20.23 -4.18
CA LEU A 237 3.31 19.13 -3.97
C LEU A 237 4.54 19.28 -4.86
N THR A 238 5.73 19.08 -4.27
CA THR A 238 6.98 19.01 -5.02
C THR A 238 6.92 17.88 -6.05
N HIS A 239 7.78 17.95 -7.07
CA HIS A 239 7.86 16.91 -8.08
C HIS A 239 8.12 15.52 -7.47
N ASP A 240 9.03 15.45 -6.50
CA ASP A 240 9.44 14.19 -5.89
C ASP A 240 8.39 13.65 -4.93
N ALA A 241 7.77 14.50 -4.09
CA ALA A 241 6.64 14.09 -3.27
C ALA A 241 5.48 13.58 -4.12
N ARG A 242 5.17 14.24 -5.24
CA ARG A 242 4.16 13.77 -6.19
C ARG A 242 4.50 12.40 -6.78
N ARG A 243 5.77 12.15 -7.13
CA ARG A 243 6.23 10.84 -7.61
C ARG A 243 6.14 9.78 -6.54
N PHE A 244 6.60 10.07 -5.32
CA PHE A 244 6.56 9.17 -4.16
C PHE A 244 5.11 8.75 -3.84
N LEU A 245 4.21 9.72 -3.75
CA LEU A 245 2.77 9.50 -3.50
C LEU A 245 2.02 8.96 -4.73
N GLY A 246 2.71 8.74 -5.85
CA GLY A 246 2.16 8.30 -7.12
C GLY A 246 1.23 7.09 -7.05
N PRO A 247 1.50 6.02 -6.26
CA PRO A 247 0.57 4.89 -6.17
C PRO A 247 -0.82 5.32 -5.68
N GLY A 248 -0.88 6.23 -4.71
CA GLY A 248 -2.13 6.74 -4.16
C GLY A 248 -2.81 7.81 -5.02
N LEU A 249 -2.01 8.64 -5.69
CA LEU A 249 -2.49 9.76 -6.49
C LEU A 249 -2.90 9.37 -7.92
N ALA A 250 -2.47 8.21 -8.42
CA ALA A 250 -2.85 7.73 -9.73
C ALA A 250 -4.39 7.67 -9.88
N PRO A 251 -4.95 8.03 -11.05
CA PRO A 251 -6.40 7.98 -11.30
C PRO A 251 -6.99 6.59 -11.02
#